data_AF-A0AA96LQD3-F1
#
_entry.id   AF-A0AA96LQD3-F1
#
_cell.length_a   1.000
_cell.length_b   1.000
_cell.length_c   1.000
_cell.angle_alpha   90.00
_cell.angle_beta   90.00
_cell.angle_gamma   90.00
#
_symmetry.space_group_name_H-M   'P 1'
#
loop_
_entity.id
_entity.type
_entity.pdbx_description
1 polymer ?
#
loop_
_entity_poly.entity_id
_entity_poly.type
_entity_poly.pdbx_seq_one_letter_code
_entity_poly.pdbx_strand_id
1 'polypeptide(L)'
;MNRGSAILKTQMNRLKDGRGQGYGKDYKPFIQASDNKAPSEGYLIRELGWKTDRIHHTLSKGECRYLMVLSWSDAVVDIREQYPLIPIERTIEIAEQLNIKHIKIMFLLLQRLILISRLRRRKD
;
A
#
# COMPACT_ATOMS: atom_id res chain seq x y z
N MET A 1 14.59 25.18 3.75
CA MET A 1 13.87 24.29 2.80
C MET A 1 12.39 24.27 3.17
N ASN A 2 11.48 24.56 2.21
CA ASN A 2 10.04 24.47 2.44
C ASN A 2 9.64 22.99 2.68
N ARG A 3 8.81 22.69 3.69
CA ARG A 3 8.49 21.29 4.07
C ARG A 3 7.88 20.47 2.93
N GLY A 4 7.23 21.13 1.97
CA GLY A 4 6.67 20.49 0.77
C GLY A 4 7.72 19.84 -0.15
N SER A 5 8.89 20.45 -0.33
CA SER A 5 9.93 19.92 -1.23
C SER A 5 10.66 18.70 -0.66
N ALA A 6 10.74 18.59 0.66
CA ALA A 6 11.35 17.44 1.33
C ALA A 6 10.52 16.15 1.16
N ILE A 7 9.19 16.27 1.14
CA ILE A 7 8.26 15.13 1.05
C ILE A 7 8.26 14.53 -0.36
N LEU A 8 8.17 15.40 -1.37
CA LEU A 8 8.30 14.99 -2.78
C LEU A 8 9.62 14.26 -3.01
N LYS A 9 10.72 14.77 -2.43
CA LYS A 9 12.02 14.11 -2.50
C LYS A 9 12.00 12.70 -1.87
N THR A 10 11.39 12.53 -0.70
CA THR A 10 11.27 11.21 -0.06
C THR A 10 10.43 10.25 -0.90
N GLN A 11 9.30 10.69 -1.46
CA GLN A 11 8.45 9.86 -2.31
C GLN A 11 9.16 9.46 -3.60
N MET A 12 9.85 10.40 -4.25
CA MET A 12 10.67 10.14 -5.44
C MET A 12 11.77 9.12 -5.16
N ASN A 13 12.45 9.22 -4.01
CA ASN A 13 13.47 8.24 -3.62
C ASN A 13 12.87 6.84 -3.44
N ARG A 14 11.71 6.72 -2.78
CA ARG A 14 11.02 5.43 -2.62
C ARG A 14 10.62 4.81 -3.96
N LEU A 15 10.18 5.63 -4.91
CA LEU A 15 9.88 5.16 -6.27
C LEU A 15 11.14 4.66 -6.99
N LYS A 16 12.28 5.36 -6.83
CA LYS A 16 13.58 4.92 -7.38
C LYS A 16 14.04 3.59 -6.78
N ASP A 17 13.75 3.35 -5.50
CA ASP A 17 14.05 2.08 -4.82
C ASP A 17 13.13 0.91 -5.26
N GLY A 18 12.23 1.15 -6.23
CA GLY A 18 11.28 0.17 -6.73
C GLY A 18 10.10 -0.08 -5.78
N ARG A 19 9.86 0.80 -4.81
CA ARG A 19 8.74 0.61 -3.88
C ARG A 19 7.40 0.98 -4.53
N GLY A 20 6.37 0.22 -4.19
CA GLY A 20 5.06 0.23 -4.83
C GLY A 20 5.02 -0.53 -6.16
N GLN A 21 6.12 -1.17 -6.57
CA GLN A 21 6.24 -1.93 -7.80
C GLN A 21 6.32 -3.43 -7.50
N GLY A 22 6.06 -4.25 -8.53
CA GLY A 22 6.05 -5.71 -8.42
C GLY A 22 4.66 -6.31 -8.13
N TYR A 23 4.64 -7.63 -8.00
CA TYR A 23 3.46 -8.47 -7.79
C TYR A 23 3.83 -9.67 -6.92
N GLY A 24 2.87 -10.19 -6.15
CA GLY A 24 3.09 -11.36 -5.29
C GLY A 24 4.32 -11.20 -4.39
N LYS A 25 5.23 -12.17 -4.43
CA LYS A 25 6.48 -12.19 -3.65
C LYS A 25 7.43 -11.03 -3.93
N ASP A 26 7.39 -10.49 -5.15
CA ASP A 26 8.32 -9.46 -5.62
C ASP A 26 7.77 -8.05 -5.35
N TYR A 27 6.54 -7.93 -4.85
CA TYR A 27 5.96 -6.63 -4.51
C TYR A 27 6.65 -6.02 -3.29
N LYS A 28 7.09 -4.76 -3.44
CA LYS A 28 7.68 -3.96 -2.36
C LYS A 28 6.67 -2.92 -1.89
N PRO A 29 6.19 -2.93 -0.64
CA PRO A 29 5.25 -1.91 -0.17
C PRO A 29 5.90 -0.52 -0.14
N PHE A 30 5.13 0.52 -0.44
CA PHE A 30 5.64 1.89 -0.50
C PHE A 30 6.12 2.40 0.85
N ILE A 31 5.33 2.08 1.89
CA ILE A 31 5.71 2.25 3.29
C ILE A 31 6.01 0.89 3.89
N GLN A 32 7.16 0.81 4.53
CA GLN A 32 7.54 -0.32 5.35
C GLN A 32 7.39 0.06 6.82
N ALA A 33 7.25 -0.95 7.67
CA ALA A 33 7.19 -0.76 9.12
C ALA A 33 8.39 0.06 9.66
N SER A 34 9.57 -0.04 9.05
CA SER A 34 10.77 0.72 9.41
C SER A 34 10.70 2.21 9.10
N ASP A 35 9.85 2.63 8.17
CA ASP A 35 9.65 4.05 7.84
C ASP A 35 8.87 4.79 8.94
N ASN A 36 8.10 4.06 9.74
CA ASN A 36 7.23 4.64 10.76
C ASN A 36 8.01 4.88 12.06
N LYS A 37 8.66 6.04 12.16
CA LYS A 37 9.52 6.41 13.30
C LYS A 37 8.76 6.84 14.57
N ALA A 38 7.46 7.10 14.46
CA ALA A 38 6.61 7.44 15.59
C ALA A 38 5.42 6.46 15.60
N PRO A 39 5.51 5.33 16.32
CA PRO A 39 4.35 4.52 16.62
C PRO A 39 3.51 5.29 17.64
N SER A 40 2.93 6.42 17.26
CA SER A 40 2.25 7.29 18.22
C SER A 40 1.01 6.62 18.81
N GLU A 41 0.46 5.58 18.15
CA GLU A 41 -0.66 4.76 18.64
C GLU A 41 -0.82 3.39 17.91
N GLY A 42 0.06 3.07 16.94
CA GLY A 42 -0.15 2.00 15.97
C GLY A 42 0.78 0.81 16.13
N TYR A 43 0.21 -0.38 16.27
CA TYR A 43 0.93 -1.66 16.21
C TYR A 43 1.50 -1.84 14.80
N LEU A 44 2.82 -2.01 14.71
CA LEU A 44 3.49 -2.47 13.49
C LEU A 44 3.51 -4.00 13.50
N ILE A 45 2.78 -4.62 12.58
CA ILE A 45 2.73 -6.08 12.49
C ILE A 45 3.32 -6.51 11.14
N ARG A 46 4.28 -7.43 11.24
CA ARG A 46 4.92 -8.11 10.11
C ARG A 46 4.42 -9.54 10.09
N GLU A 47 3.57 -9.84 9.12
CA GLU A 47 2.93 -11.15 8.98
C GLU A 47 3.41 -11.84 7.71
N LEU A 48 3.72 -13.13 7.77
CA LEU A 48 4.06 -13.91 6.59
C LEU A 48 2.78 -14.22 5.80
N GLY A 49 2.67 -13.66 4.60
CA GLY A 49 1.56 -13.91 3.70
C GLY A 49 1.73 -15.25 2.98
N TRP A 50 1.01 -16.27 3.45
CA TRP A 50 0.98 -17.60 2.82
C TRP A 50 0.54 -17.63 1.34
N LYS A 51 -0.24 -16.64 0.87
CA LYS A 51 -0.63 -16.50 -0.55
C LYS A 51 0.47 -15.89 -1.43
N THR A 52 1.28 -14.99 -0.87
CA THR A 52 2.24 -14.17 -1.61
C THR A 52 3.69 -14.55 -1.33
N ASP A 53 3.94 -15.44 -0.38
CA ASP A 53 5.27 -15.86 0.09
C ASP A 53 6.18 -14.67 0.43
N ARG A 54 5.64 -13.69 1.16
CA ARG A 54 6.37 -12.51 1.61
C ARG A 54 5.84 -11.95 2.91
N ILE A 55 6.65 -11.12 3.56
CA ILE A 55 6.25 -10.39 4.75
C ILE A 55 5.40 -9.18 4.35
N HIS A 56 4.17 -9.11 4.85
CA HIS A 56 3.32 -7.93 4.74
C HIS A 56 3.64 -6.93 5.83
N HIS A 57 3.56 -5.65 5.50
CA HIS A 57 3.81 -4.56 6.44
C HIS A 57 2.52 -3.81 6.76
N THR A 58 1.92 -4.12 7.92
CA THR A 58 0.72 -3.41 8.39
C THR A 58 1.07 -2.37 9.46
N LEU A 59 0.35 -1.26 9.43
CA LEU A 59 0.57 -0.05 10.22
C LEU A 59 -0.49 0.12 11.33
N SER A 60 -1.48 -0.77 11.39
CA SER A 60 -2.48 -0.80 12.47
C SER A 60 -3.09 -2.20 12.67
N LYS A 61 -3.74 -2.41 13.82
CA LYS A 61 -4.53 -3.63 14.10
C LYS A 61 -5.64 -3.86 13.07
N GLY A 62 -6.29 -2.79 12.61
CA GLY A 62 -7.36 -2.87 11.61
C GLY A 62 -6.85 -3.39 10.27
N GLU A 63 -5.69 -2.89 9.85
CA GLU A 63 -5.03 -3.39 8.64
C GLU A 63 -4.63 -4.86 8.76
N CYS A 64 -4.07 -5.28 9.90
CA CYS A 64 -3.72 -6.68 10.14
C CYS A 64 -4.95 -7.60 10.08
N ARG A 65 -6.07 -7.20 10.71
CA ARG A 65 -7.32 -7.98 10.65
C ARG A 65 -7.84 -8.08 9.23
N TYR A 66 -7.80 -6.99 8.47
CA TYR A 66 -8.26 -7.01 7.09
C TYR A 66 -7.32 -7.85 6.20
N LEU A 67 -6.00 -7.77 6.40
CA LEU A 67 -5.03 -8.65 5.76
C LEU A 67 -5.36 -10.13 5.99
N MET A 68 -5.72 -10.52 7.22
CA MET A 68 -6.15 -11.89 7.52
C MET A 68 -7.39 -12.27 6.69
N VAL A 69 -8.44 -11.44 6.68
CA VAL A 69 -9.66 -11.69 5.89
C VAL A 69 -9.33 -11.91 4.41
N LEU A 70 -8.49 -11.05 3.82
CA LEU A 70 -8.06 -11.17 2.43
C LEU A 70 -7.23 -12.43 2.20
N SER A 71 -6.37 -12.76 3.15
CA SER A 71 -5.50 -13.93 3.11
C SER A 71 -6.28 -15.24 3.14
N TRP A 72 -7.50 -15.26 3.69
CA TRP A 72 -8.37 -16.44 3.70
C TRP A 72 -9.36 -16.52 2.53
N SER A 73 -9.48 -15.46 1.74
CA SER A 73 -10.41 -15.44 0.60
C SER A 73 -9.81 -16.15 -0.62
N ASP A 74 -10.51 -17.16 -1.14
CA ASP A 74 -10.13 -17.86 -2.38
C ASP A 74 -10.16 -16.96 -3.62
N ALA A 75 -10.95 -15.88 -3.58
CA ALA A 75 -11.02 -14.91 -4.66
C ALA A 75 -9.78 -14.00 -4.74
N VAL A 76 -8.98 -13.95 -3.67
CA VAL A 76 -7.78 -13.11 -3.58
C VAL A 76 -6.56 -13.92 -4.02
N VAL A 77 -5.90 -13.43 -5.07
CA VAL A 77 -4.68 -14.03 -5.64
C VAL A 77 -3.41 -13.26 -5.28
N ASP A 78 -3.54 -11.95 -5.02
CA ASP A 78 -2.43 -11.09 -4.64
C ASP A 78 -2.93 -10.01 -3.69
N ILE A 79 -2.06 -9.62 -2.76
CA ILE A 79 -2.32 -8.59 -1.77
C ILE A 79 -1.16 -7.62 -1.85
N ARG A 80 -1.45 -6.33 -2.06
CA ARG A 80 -0.44 -5.27 -2.18
C ARG A 80 -0.78 -4.12 -1.25
N GLU A 81 -0.29 -4.22 -0.02
CA GLU A 81 -0.48 -3.19 1.01
C GLU A 81 0.37 -1.94 0.72
N GLN A 82 -0.05 -0.81 1.31
CA GLN A 82 0.64 0.47 1.20
C GLN A 82 0.97 0.84 -0.26
N TYR A 83 0.00 0.64 -1.16
CA TYR A 83 0.16 0.90 -2.59
C TYR A 83 0.18 2.42 -2.84
N PRO A 84 1.19 2.96 -3.57
CA PRO A 84 1.25 4.39 -3.81
C PRO A 84 0.26 4.81 -4.88
N LEU A 85 -0.33 5.99 -4.69
CA LEU A 85 -1.12 6.65 -5.72
C LEU A 85 -0.18 7.45 -6.62
N ILE A 86 0.15 6.87 -7.77
CA ILE A 86 1.01 7.46 -8.80
C ILE A 86 0.21 7.67 -10.11
N PRO A 87 0.50 8.75 -10.87
CA PRO A 87 1.50 9.79 -10.61
C PRO A 87 1.07 10.75 -9.48
N ILE A 88 2.03 11.35 -8.78
CA ILE A 88 1.71 12.20 -7.61
C ILE A 88 1.07 13.52 -8.02
N GLU A 89 1.45 14.02 -9.19
CA GLU A 89 0.89 15.19 -9.86
C GLU A 89 -0.63 15.06 -9.94
N ARG A 90 -1.13 13.86 -10.29
CA ARG A 90 -2.56 13.61 -10.36
C ARG A 90 -3.26 13.76 -9.01
N THR A 91 -2.61 13.34 -7.92
CA THR A 91 -3.17 13.48 -6.57
C THR A 91 -3.18 14.94 -6.11
N ILE A 92 -2.20 15.73 -6.54
CA ILE A 92 -2.12 17.17 -6.28
C ILE A 92 -3.24 17.89 -7.03
N GLU A 93 -3.41 17.62 -8.33
CA GLU A 93 -4.51 18.15 -9.14
C GLU A 93 -5.88 17.88 -8.50
N ILE A 94 -6.12 16.65 -8.04
CA ILE A 94 -7.39 16.28 -7.39
C ILE A 94 -7.57 17.06 -6.07
N ALA A 95 -6.51 17.21 -5.28
CA ALA A 95 -6.59 17.97 -4.02
C ALA A 95 -6.91 19.46 -4.28
N GLU A 96 -6.31 20.05 -5.31
CA GLU A 96 -6.59 21.42 -5.76
C GLU A 96 -8.03 21.57 -6.27
N GLN A 97 -8.51 20.64 -7.09
CA GLN A 97 -9.89 20.60 -7.58
C GLN A 97 -10.93 20.52 -6.44
N LEU A 98 -10.61 19.76 -5.40
CA LEU A 98 -11.46 19.60 -4.23
C LEU A 98 -11.28 20.73 -3.19
N ASN A 99 -10.37 21.67 -3.44
CA ASN A 99 -9.96 22.72 -2.52
C ASN A 99 -9.56 22.18 -1.13
N ILE A 100 -8.89 21.03 -1.11
CA ILE A 100 -8.37 20.37 0.10
C ILE A 100 -6.85 20.46 0.07
N LYS A 101 -6.24 20.67 1.23
CA LYS A 101 -4.78 20.60 1.36
C LYS A 101 -4.29 19.20 1.00
N HIS A 102 -3.43 19.10 -0.01
CA HIS A 102 -2.82 17.84 -0.40
C HIS A 102 -2.17 17.15 0.81
N ILE A 103 -2.66 15.95 1.11
CA ILE A 103 -2.16 15.17 2.24
C ILE A 103 -0.84 14.56 1.82
N LYS A 104 0.19 14.77 2.64
CA LYS A 104 1.58 14.35 2.42
C LYS A 104 1.77 12.87 2.06
N ILE A 105 0.76 12.07 2.36
CA ILE A 105 0.75 10.62 2.47
C ILE A 105 -0.70 10.24 2.11
N MET A 106 -1.03 10.20 0.82
CA MET A 106 -2.33 9.67 0.38
C MET A 106 -2.14 8.18 0.09
N PHE A 107 -2.31 7.37 1.14
CA PHE A 107 -2.41 5.93 1.01
C PHE A 107 -3.89 5.57 0.97
N LEU A 108 -4.27 4.75 0.01
CA LEU A 108 -5.44 3.93 0.23
C LEU A 108 -5.06 2.90 1.30
N LEU A 109 -5.66 3.02 2.48
CA LEU A 109 -5.75 1.92 3.44
C LEU A 109 -6.33 0.73 2.68
N LEU A 110 -5.47 -0.19 2.23
CA LEU A 110 -5.83 -1.52 1.73
C LEU A 110 -6.84 -1.61 0.57
N GLN A 111 -7.11 -0.56 -0.21
CA GLN A 111 -8.23 -0.59 -1.17
C GLN A 111 -7.91 -0.99 -2.62
N ARG A 112 -6.66 -1.24 -3.02
CA ARG A 112 -6.41 -1.87 -4.33
C ARG A 112 -6.24 -3.37 -4.19
N LEU A 113 -7.32 -4.04 -3.78
CA LEU A 113 -7.54 -5.41 -4.17
C LEU A 113 -7.60 -5.40 -5.70
N ILE A 114 -6.51 -5.74 -6.38
CA ILE A 114 -6.68 -6.19 -7.76
C ILE A 114 -7.28 -7.58 -7.62
N LEU A 115 -8.61 -7.59 -7.57
CA LEU A 115 -9.43 -8.74 -7.85
C LEU A 115 -9.17 -9.09 -9.32
N ILE A 116 -8.06 -9.78 -9.62
CA ILE A 116 -8.03 -10.63 -10.81
C ILE A 116 -8.93 -11.79 -10.42
N SER A 117 -10.22 -11.57 -10.62
CA SER A 117 -11.23 -12.60 -10.61
C SER A 117 -10.63 -13.78 -11.38
N ARG A 118 -10.35 -14.87 -10.67
CA ARG A 118 -10.31 -16.18 -11.29
C ARG A 118 -11.76 -16.41 -11.70
N LEU A 119 -12.15 -15.82 -12.85
CA LEU A 119 -13.40 -16.13 -13.54
C LEU A 119 -13.40 -17.64 -13.60
N ARG A 120 -14.33 -18.19 -12.82
CA ARG A 120 -14.48 -19.60 -12.54
C ARG A 120 -14.70 -20.29 -13.88
N ARG A 121 -13.62 -20.73 -14.54
CA ARG A 121 -13.66 -21.84 -15.47
C ARG A 121 -13.93 -23.09 -14.64
N ARG A 122 -15.18 -23.23 -14.18
CA ARG A 122 -15.83 -24.53 -14.20
C ARG A 122 -16.20 -24.76 -15.66
N LYS A 123 -15.26 -25.30 -16.41
CA LYS A 123 -15.63 -26.29 -17.40
C LYS A 123 -15.30 -27.62 -16.75
N ASP A 124 -16.32 -28.45 -16.71
CA ASP A 124 -16.33 -29.89 -16.49
C ASP A 124 -16.26 -30.34 -15.02
#